data_AF-A0A177C3T9-F1
#
_entry.id   AF-A0A177C3T9-F1
#
_cell.length_a   1.000
_cell.length_b   1.000
_cell.length_c   1.000
_cell.angle_alpha   90.00
_cell.angle_beta   90.00
_cell.angle_gamma   90.00
#
_symmetry.space_group_name_H-M   'P 1'
#
loop_
_entity.id
_entity.type
_entity.pdbx_description
1 polymer ?
#
loop_
_entity_poly.entity_id
_entity_poly.type
_entity_poly.pdbx_seq_one_letter_code
_entity_poly.pdbx_strand_id
1 'polypeptide(L)'
;APAPVLKNTHLYLCSEAGFEGACENVQVDLGKCYNADDKLNDKISSTGPDKGYFCTAYPDFDCSGKAFPFVNPGIWDLANYGFGDIISSWRCDELGGLDD
;
A
#
# COMPACT_ATOMS: atom_id res chain seq x y z
N ALA A 1 29.02 -9.99 7.92
CA ALA A 1 27.74 -9.94 8.65
C ALA A 1 26.66 -10.60 7.80
N PRO A 2 25.66 -11.29 8.38
CA PRO A 2 24.50 -11.74 7.60
C PRO A 2 23.78 -10.51 7.02
N ALA A 3 23.15 -10.69 5.86
CA ALA A 3 22.30 -9.65 5.28
C ALA A 3 21.16 -9.32 6.28
N PRO A 4 20.70 -8.06 6.36
CA PRO A 4 19.53 -7.72 7.15
C PRO A 4 18.34 -8.58 6.70
N VAL A 5 17.65 -9.22 7.65
CA VAL A 5 16.36 -9.84 7.36
C VAL A 5 15.36 -8.70 7.23
N LEU A 6 14.83 -8.49 6.02
CA LEU A 6 13.72 -7.57 5.84
C LEU A 6 12.50 -8.15 6.53
N LYS A 7 11.92 -7.39 7.45
CA LYS A 7 10.59 -7.70 7.97
C LYS A 7 9.58 -7.48 6.84
N ASN A 8 8.47 -8.19 6.88
CA ASN A 8 7.41 -8.08 5.88
C ASN A 8 6.05 -7.84 6.55
N THR A 9 5.14 -7.30 5.75
CA THR A 9 3.73 -7.08 6.05
C THR A 9 2.91 -7.45 4.82
N HIS A 10 1.59 -7.45 4.92
CA HIS A 10 0.72 -7.50 3.76
C HIS A 10 0.01 -6.16 3.52
N LEU A 11 -0.21 -5.89 2.24
CA LEU A 11 -1.05 -4.80 1.77
C LEU A 11 -2.19 -5.39 0.95
N TYR A 12 -3.41 -5.15 1.40
CA TYR A 12 -4.61 -5.53 0.67
C TYR A 12 -4.94 -4.44 -0.34
N LEU A 13 -5.13 -4.81 -1.61
CA LEU A 13 -5.37 -3.90 -2.73
C LEU A 13 -6.59 -4.40 -3.49
N CYS A 14 -7.59 -3.54 -3.71
CA CYS A 14 -8.83 -3.92 -4.36
C CYS A 14 -9.19 -2.94 -5.48
N SER A 15 -9.78 -3.47 -6.56
CA SER A 15 -10.14 -2.70 -7.74
C SER A 15 -11.38 -1.83 -7.56
N GLU A 16 -12.17 -2.06 -6.52
CA GLU A 16 -13.36 -1.29 -6.20
C GLU A 16 -13.26 -0.71 -4.79
N ALA A 17 -14.03 0.35 -4.54
CA ALA A 17 -14.20 0.88 -3.19
C ALA A 17 -14.85 -0.17 -2.29
N GLY A 18 -14.56 -0.11 -1.00
CA GLY A 18 -15.14 -0.99 0.01
C GLY A 18 -14.48 -2.34 0.16
N PHE A 19 -13.26 -2.49 -0.32
CA PHE A 19 -12.53 -3.76 -0.31
C PHE A 19 -13.24 -4.85 -1.12
N GLU A 20 -13.86 -4.44 -2.23
CA GLU A 20 -14.64 -5.30 -3.13
C GLU A 20 -13.96 -5.44 -4.52
N GLY A 21 -14.59 -6.18 -5.42
CA GLY A 21 -14.09 -6.42 -6.77
C GLY A 21 -12.92 -7.42 -6.80
N ALA A 22 -11.95 -7.17 -7.67
CA ALA A 22 -10.73 -7.97 -7.75
C ALA A 22 -9.74 -7.47 -6.69
N CYS A 23 -9.37 -8.35 -5.77
CA CYS A 23 -8.45 -8.01 -4.70
C CYS A 23 -7.20 -8.90 -4.69
N GLU A 24 -6.06 -8.29 -4.37
CA GLU A 24 -4.80 -8.97 -4.14
C GLU A 24 -4.28 -8.64 -2.74
N ASN A 25 -3.81 -9.67 -2.03
CA ASN A 25 -3.13 -9.50 -0.74
C ASN A 25 -1.63 -9.70 -0.95
N VAL A 26 -0.90 -8.61 -1.17
CA VAL A 26 0.51 -8.67 -1.57
C VAL A 26 1.43 -8.63 -0.34
N GLN A 27 2.42 -9.50 -0.32
CA GLN A 27 3.49 -9.44 0.68
C GLN A 27 4.48 -8.33 0.32
N VAL A 28 4.76 -7.46 1.28
CA VAL A 28 5.61 -6.27 1.13
C VAL A 28 6.76 -6.36 2.14
N ASP A 29 7.99 -6.37 1.64
CA ASP A 29 9.18 -6.20 2.46
C ASP A 29 9.28 -4.73 2.87
N LEU A 30 9.43 -4.47 4.16
CA LEU A 30 9.43 -3.12 4.69
C LEU A 30 10.60 -2.30 4.15
N GLY A 31 10.34 -1.03 3.88
CA GLY A 31 11.30 -0.08 3.35
C GLY A 31 11.58 -0.21 1.85
N LYS A 32 11.01 -1.23 1.18
CA LYS A 32 11.15 -1.42 -0.27
C LYS A 32 9.95 -0.83 -1.01
N CYS A 33 10.22 -0.25 -2.19
CA CYS A 33 9.20 0.19 -3.11
C CYS A 33 8.75 -0.95 -4.03
N TYR A 34 7.44 -1.02 -4.28
CA TYR A 34 6.80 -1.98 -5.16
C TYR A 34 5.99 -1.25 -6.21
N ASN A 35 6.17 -1.65 -7.47
CA ASN A 35 5.39 -1.16 -8.60
C ASN A 35 4.19 -2.07 -8.85
N ALA A 36 3.07 -1.46 -9.21
CA ALA A 36 1.90 -2.18 -9.67
C ALA A 36 2.22 -2.97 -10.94
N ASP A 37 1.62 -4.15 -11.07
CA ASP A 37 1.58 -4.87 -12.33
C ASP A 37 0.40 -4.37 -13.20
N ASP A 38 0.24 -4.92 -14.41
CA ASP A 38 -0.83 -4.53 -15.33
C ASP A 38 -2.26 -4.73 -14.76
N LYS A 39 -2.42 -5.58 -13.73
CA LYS A 39 -3.73 -5.82 -13.10
C LYS A 39 -4.09 -4.76 -12.08
N LEU A 40 -3.08 -4.18 -11.42
CA LEU A 40 -3.26 -3.21 -10.35
C LEU A 40 -3.02 -1.76 -10.80
N ASN A 41 -2.19 -1.54 -11.81
CA ASN A 41 -1.81 -0.19 -12.23
C ASN A 41 -3.04 0.63 -12.63
N ASP A 42 -3.20 1.80 -12.02
CA ASP A 42 -4.32 2.72 -12.24
C ASP A 42 -5.71 2.09 -12.02
N LYS A 43 -5.82 1.11 -11.12
CA LYS A 43 -7.08 0.38 -10.86
C LYS A 43 -7.41 0.25 -9.38
N ILE A 44 -6.53 0.67 -8.48
CA ILE A 44 -6.71 0.46 -7.04
C ILE A 44 -7.65 1.53 -6.49
N SER A 45 -8.77 1.08 -5.92
CA SER A 45 -9.84 1.94 -5.40
C SER A 45 -10.05 1.79 -3.89
N SER A 46 -9.55 0.71 -3.27
CA SER A 46 -9.42 0.61 -1.82
C SER A 46 -8.18 -0.19 -1.42
N THR A 47 -7.61 0.15 -0.26
CA THR A 47 -6.38 -0.50 0.22
C THR A 47 -6.17 -0.38 1.71
N GLY A 48 -5.54 -1.37 2.35
CA GLY A 48 -5.20 -1.32 3.76
C GLY A 48 -4.07 -2.27 4.14
N PRO A 49 -3.12 -1.84 5.00
CA PRO A 49 -2.05 -2.72 5.48
C PRO A 49 -2.49 -3.53 6.69
N ASP A 50 -1.70 -4.54 7.05
CA ASP A 50 -1.82 -5.19 8.35
C ASP A 50 -1.70 -4.18 9.51
N LYS A 51 -2.27 -4.54 10.67
CA LYS A 51 -2.14 -3.73 11.91
C LYS A 51 -0.67 -3.58 12.31
N GLY A 52 -0.31 -2.38 12.79
CA GLY A 52 1.05 -2.05 13.23
C GLY A 52 1.98 -1.53 12.13
N TYR A 53 1.46 -1.39 10.91
CA TYR A 53 2.22 -0.87 9.76
C TYR A 53 1.59 0.39 9.19
N PHE A 54 2.44 1.17 8.55
CA PHE A 54 2.07 2.36 7.79
C PHE A 54 2.55 2.16 6.34
N CYS A 55 1.73 2.54 5.38
CA CYS A 55 2.10 2.51 3.97
C CYS A 55 1.86 3.85 3.31
N THR A 56 2.59 4.08 2.22
CA THR A 56 2.37 5.22 1.33
C THR A 56 2.10 4.69 -0.07
N ALA A 57 1.02 5.17 -0.67
CA ALA A 57 0.72 4.95 -2.09
C ALA A 57 1.11 6.17 -2.92
N TYR A 58 1.42 5.91 -4.18
CA TYR A 58 1.96 6.88 -5.11
C TYR A 58 1.29 6.73 -6.48
N PRO A 59 1.03 7.84 -7.18
CA PRO A 59 0.37 7.79 -8.48
C PRO A 59 1.30 7.29 -9.59
N ASP A 60 2.60 7.48 -9.42
CA ASP A 60 3.60 7.11 -10.40
C ASP A 60 4.41 5.89 -9.93
N PHE A 61 5.13 5.24 -10.84
CA PHE A 61 6.06 4.16 -10.50
C PHE A 61 7.20 4.64 -9.60
N ASP A 62 7.91 3.68 -9.00
CA ASP A 62 9.12 3.86 -8.20
C ASP A 62 8.93 4.79 -6.99
N CYS A 63 7.72 4.75 -6.40
CA CYS A 63 7.34 5.51 -5.21
C CYS A 63 7.55 7.02 -5.41
N SER A 64 7.12 7.52 -6.56
CA SER A 64 7.28 8.90 -6.98
C SER A 64 5.95 9.65 -7.13
N GLY A 65 6.02 10.97 -7.25
CA GLY A 65 4.82 11.82 -7.25
C GLY A 65 4.29 12.11 -5.85
N LYS A 66 2.99 12.46 -5.76
CA LYS A 66 2.37 12.89 -4.51
C LYS A 66 2.16 11.69 -3.57
N ALA A 67 2.89 11.68 -2.45
CA ALA A 67 2.74 10.67 -1.41
C ALA A 67 1.36 10.73 -0.74
N PHE A 68 0.71 9.56 -0.63
CA PHE A 68 -0.51 9.38 0.14
C PHE A 68 -0.31 8.38 1.28
N PRO A 69 -0.05 8.86 2.51
CA PRO A 69 0.17 8.01 3.68
C PRO A 69 -1.14 7.46 4.26
N PHE A 70 -1.15 6.19 4.67
CA PHE A 70 -2.28 5.56 5.36
C PHE A 70 -1.82 4.44 6.30
N VAL A 71 -2.70 4.07 7.24
CA VAL A 71 -2.50 2.99 8.22
C VAL A 71 -3.74 2.10 8.25
N ASN A 72 -3.66 0.93 8.89
CA ASN A 72 -4.84 0.12 9.19
C ASN A 72 -5.95 0.97 9.88
N PRO A 73 -7.24 0.86 9.49
CA PRO A 73 -7.85 -0.19 8.64
C PRO A 73 -7.68 0.01 7.13
N GLY A 74 -6.95 1.05 6.71
CA GLY A 74 -6.83 1.42 5.32
C GLY A 74 -7.85 2.46 4.90
N ILE A 75 -8.02 2.55 3.58
CA ILE A 75 -8.81 3.56 2.90
C ILE A 75 -9.91 2.84 2.14
N TRP A 76 -11.14 3.01 2.64
CA TRP A 76 -12.34 2.38 2.09
C TRP A 76 -12.63 2.82 0.66
N ASP A 77 -12.34 4.08 0.33
CA ASP A 77 -12.56 4.63 -1.00
C ASP A 77 -11.52 5.72 -1.25
N LEU A 78 -10.57 5.41 -2.13
CA LEU A 78 -9.45 6.28 -2.48
C LEU A 78 -9.89 7.48 -3.34
N ALA A 79 -11.03 7.39 -4.02
CA ALA A 79 -11.56 8.50 -4.83
C ALA A 79 -11.90 9.71 -3.96
N ASN A 80 -12.32 9.50 -2.70
CA ASN A 80 -12.57 10.57 -1.72
C ASN A 80 -11.33 11.43 -1.43
N TYR A 81 -10.13 10.94 -1.76
CA TYR A 81 -8.86 11.63 -1.56
C TYR A 81 -8.18 12.03 -2.88
N GLY A 82 -8.81 11.72 -4.03
CA GLY A 82 -8.23 11.92 -5.36
C GLY A 82 -7.11 10.93 -5.68
N PHE A 83 -7.12 9.73 -5.08
CA PHE A 83 -6.13 8.67 -5.28
C PHE A 83 -6.74 7.36 -5.83
N GLY A 84 -8.04 7.33 -6.13
CA GLY A 84 -8.67 6.17 -6.77
C GLY A 84 -8.21 6.03 -8.21
N ASP A 85 -7.94 4.79 -8.62
CA ASP A 85 -7.61 4.41 -10.01
C ASP A 85 -6.43 5.17 -10.63
N ILE A 86 -5.49 5.62 -9.79
CA ILE A 86 -4.25 6.27 -10.26
C ILE A 86 -3.00 5.71 -9.58
N ILE A 87 -3.13 4.77 -8.63
CA ILE A 87 -1.98 4.26 -7.88
C ILE A 87 -1.16 3.32 -8.77
N SER A 88 0.14 3.60 -8.84
CA SER A 88 1.11 2.82 -9.62
C SER A 88 2.24 2.25 -8.77
N SER A 89 2.42 2.70 -7.52
CA SER A 89 3.40 2.09 -6.60
C SER A 89 3.09 2.32 -5.12
N TRP A 90 3.70 1.52 -4.25
CA TRP A 90 3.56 1.60 -2.80
C TRP A 90 4.84 1.20 -2.06
N ARG A 91 4.91 1.66 -0.81
CA ARG A 91 5.93 1.27 0.16
C ARG A 91 5.31 1.19 1.54
N CYS A 92 5.72 0.20 2.33
CA CYS A 92 5.29 0.05 3.72
C CYS A 92 6.49 0.07 4.67
N ASP A 93 6.29 0.60 5.86
CA ASP A 93 7.27 0.67 6.93
C ASP A 93 6.58 0.34 8.28
N GLU A 94 7.38 0.08 9.32
CA GLU A 94 6.87 -0.10 10.69
C GLU A 94 6.26 1.20 11.19
N LEU A 95 5.09 1.10 11.84
CA LEU A 95 4.56 2.18 12.66
C LEU A 95 5.28 2.13 14.02
N GLY A 96 6.55 2.54 14.05
CA GLY A 96 7.34 2.54 15.28
C GLY A 96 6.73 3.43 16.37
N GLY A 97 6.49 2.87 17.56
CA GLY A 97 6.03 3.61 18.74
C GLY A 97 4.74 3.12 19.43
N LEU A 98 4.30 1.87 19.23
CA LEU A 98 3.17 1.27 19.96
C LEU A 98 3.54 0.05 20.82
N ASP A 99 4.83 -0.25 20.95
CA ASP A 99 5.33 -1.22 21.91
C ASP A 99 5.79 -0.46 23.18
N ASP A 100 4.84 -0.10 24.04
CA ASP A 100 5.08 0.23 25.47
C ASP A 100 4.75 -0.98 26.35
#